data_AF-A0ABD1Z8C9-F1
#
_entry.id   AF-A0ABD1Z8C9-F1
#
_cell.length_a   1.000
_cell.length_b   1.000
_cell.length_c   1.000
_cell.angle_alpha   90.00
_cell.angle_beta   90.00
_cell.angle_gamma   90.00
#
_symmetry.space_group_name_H-M   'P 1'
#
loop_
_entity.id
_entity.type
_entity.pdbx_description
1 polymer ?
#
loop_
_entity_poly.entity_id
_entity_poly.type
_entity_poly.pdbx_seq_one_letter_code
_entity_poly.pdbx_strand_id
1 'polypeptide(L)'
;MEEGILLGHHISCRGIQVDKEKVAIIVELKPPCCVQDVRAFQGSIGYYRRFVWKYAERASPLTQLLKKDIPWKWGETQQKAFEDLKLQLVEALVLITPNWE
;
A
#
# COMPACT_ATOMS: atom_id res chain seq x y z
N MET A 1 -5.16 -3.34 31.28
CA MET A 1 -5.49 -2.90 29.92
C MET A 1 -5.10 -4.04 29.01
N GLU A 2 -6.05 -4.59 28.26
CA GLU A 2 -5.81 -5.74 27.39
C GLU A 2 -5.17 -5.27 26.08
N GLU A 3 -3.91 -5.64 25.89
CA GLU A 3 -3.18 -5.53 24.64
C GLU A 3 -3.08 -6.95 24.09
N GLY A 4 -3.33 -7.14 22.80
CA GLY A 4 -3.37 -8.48 22.21
C GLY A 4 -3.13 -8.48 20.71
N ILE A 5 -2.70 -9.62 20.19
CA ILE A 5 -2.49 -9.83 18.76
C ILE A 5 -3.77 -10.42 18.17
N LEU A 6 -4.42 -9.68 17.28
CA LEU A 6 -5.59 -10.17 16.53
C LEU A 6 -5.32 -10.04 15.04
N LEU A 7 -5.43 -11.15 14.31
CA LEU A 7 -5.17 -11.23 12.86
C LEU A 7 -3.78 -10.69 12.45
N GLY A 8 -2.78 -10.82 13.31
CA GLY A 8 -1.42 -10.32 13.07
C GLY A 8 -1.24 -8.81 13.27
N HIS A 9 -2.22 -8.16 13.90
CA HIS A 9 -2.14 -6.76 14.32
C HIS A 9 -2.10 -6.66 15.84
N HIS A 10 -1.23 -5.79 16.35
CA HIS A 10 -1.26 -5.41 17.75
C HIS A 10 -2.46 -4.48 17.97
N ILE A 11 -3.44 -4.95 18.73
CA ILE A 11 -4.61 -4.17 19.10
C ILE A 11 -4.40 -3.68 20.53
N SER A 12 -4.53 -2.37 20.71
CA SER A 12 -4.57 -1.73 22.02
C SER A 12 -5.81 -0.85 22.13
N CYS A 13 -6.09 -0.37 23.34
CA CYS A 13 -7.11 0.66 23.58
C CYS A 13 -6.88 1.97 22.78
N ARG A 14 -5.68 2.15 22.21
CA ARG A 14 -5.29 3.30 21.37
C ARG A 14 -5.47 3.06 19.87
N GLY A 15 -5.84 1.85 19.43
CA GLY A 15 -6.13 1.52 18.03
C GLY A 15 -5.38 0.29 17.48
N ILE A 16 -5.48 0.11 16.16
CA ILE A 16 -4.80 -0.95 15.39
C ILE A 16 -3.39 -0.48 15.05
N GLN A 17 -2.38 -1.17 15.56
CA GLN A 17 -0.99 -0.92 15.20
C GLN A 17 -0.71 -1.56 13.84
N VAL A 18 -0.55 -0.72 12.82
CA VAL A 18 -0.09 -1.18 11.52
C VAL A 18 1.40 -1.54 11.63
N ASP A 19 1.74 -2.71 11.13
CA ASP A 19 3.07 -3.29 11.22
C ASP A 19 4.06 -2.52 10.33
N LYS A 20 4.90 -1.67 10.96
CA LYS A 20 5.83 -0.77 10.27
C LYS A 20 6.82 -1.52 9.40
N GLU A 21 7.21 -2.73 9.78
CA GLU A 21 8.13 -3.58 9.03
C GLU A 21 7.52 -4.01 7.69
N LYS A 22 6.22 -4.37 7.68
CA LYS A 22 5.53 -4.75 6.43
C LYS A 22 5.46 -3.58 5.44
N VAL A 23 5.30 -2.35 5.93
CA VAL A 23 5.29 -1.18 5.07
C VAL A 23 6.69 -0.77 4.62
N ALA A 24 7.71 -0.90 5.46
CA ALA A 24 9.09 -0.68 5.05
C ALA A 24 9.47 -1.55 3.85
N ILE A 25 9.10 -2.84 3.87
CA ILE A 25 9.31 -3.75 2.75
C ILE A 25 8.61 -3.25 1.48
N ILE A 26 7.37 -2.75 1.58
CA ILE A 26 6.62 -2.19 0.44
C ILE A 26 7.30 -0.93 -0.11
N VAL A 27 7.85 -0.08 0.75
CA VAL A 27 8.59 1.14 0.38
C VAL A 27 9.91 0.82 -0.33
N GLU A 28 10.50 -0.34 -0.07
CA GLU A 28 11.73 -0.79 -0.76
C GLU A 28 11.46 -1.56 -2.06
N LEU A 29 10.20 -1.89 -2.36
CA LEU A 29 9.87 -2.59 -3.60
C LEU A 29 10.32 -1.81 -4.83
N LYS A 30 10.95 -2.54 -5.75
CA LYS A 30 11.32 -2.06 -7.08
C LYS A 30 10.07 -1.94 -7.98
N PRO A 31 10.12 -1.11 -9.02
CA PRO A 31 9.05 -1.05 -10.01
C PRO A 31 8.73 -2.43 -10.60
N PRO A 32 7.44 -2.80 -10.70
CA PRO A 32 6.97 -4.01 -11.38
C PRO A 32 7.55 -4.17 -12.80
N CYS A 33 7.98 -5.40 -13.13
CA CYS A 33 8.48 -5.73 -14.47
C CYS A 33 7.43 -6.46 -15.32
N CYS A 34 6.38 -6.99 -14.69
CA CYS A 34 5.31 -7.72 -15.36
C CYS A 34 3.93 -7.56 -14.68
N VAL A 35 2.89 -8.06 -15.35
CA VAL A 35 1.49 -8.02 -14.84
C VAL A 35 1.36 -8.74 -13.50
N GLN A 36 2.10 -9.84 -13.30
CA GLN A 36 2.12 -10.59 -12.05
C GLN A 36 2.64 -9.73 -10.89
N ASP A 37 3.71 -8.97 -11.10
CA ASP A 37 4.28 -8.08 -10.09
C ASP A 37 3.29 -6.97 -9.70
N VAL A 38 2.55 -6.43 -10.68
CA VAL A 38 1.50 -5.41 -10.40
C VAL A 38 0.39 -6.00 -9.54
N ARG A 39 -0.05 -7.23 -9.82
CA ARG A 39 -1.05 -7.92 -8.98
C ARG A 39 -0.51 -8.16 -7.58
N ALA A 40 0.73 -8.62 -7.46
CA ALA A 40 1.37 -8.84 -6.16
C ALA A 40 1.47 -7.54 -5.36
N PHE A 41 1.90 -6.45 -5.99
CA PHE A 41 1.97 -5.12 -5.39
C PHE A 41 0.58 -4.62 -4.96
N GLN A 42 -0.42 -4.66 -5.84
CA GLN A 42 -1.79 -4.23 -5.49
C GLN A 42 -2.41 -5.11 -4.39
N GLY A 43 -2.07 -6.40 -4.35
CA GLY A 43 -2.47 -7.31 -3.29
C GLY A 43 -1.83 -6.97 -1.95
N SER A 44 -0.53 -6.66 -1.93
CA SER A 44 0.21 -6.34 -0.70
C SER A 44 -0.24 -5.01 -0.08
N ILE A 45 -0.58 -4.02 -0.91
CA ILE A 45 -1.09 -2.72 -0.42
C ILE A 45 -2.60 -2.70 -0.21
N GLY A 46 -3.31 -3.74 -0.64
CA GLY A 46 -4.77 -3.81 -0.62
C GLY A 46 -5.37 -3.68 0.79
N TYR A 47 -4.70 -4.21 1.81
CA TYR A 47 -5.10 -4.05 3.21
C TYR A 47 -5.11 -2.59 3.66
N TYR A 48 -4.15 -1.80 3.18
CA TYR A 48 -3.95 -0.40 3.54
C TYR A 48 -4.78 0.57 2.70
N ARG A 49 -5.49 0.08 1.68
CA ARG A 49 -6.34 0.88 0.78
C ARG A 49 -7.28 1.84 1.51
N ARG A 50 -7.81 1.44 2.67
CA ARG A 50 -8.73 2.25 3.49
C ARG A 50 -8.09 3.52 4.06
N PHE A 51 -6.76 3.58 4.14
CA PHE A 51 -6.00 4.69 4.69
C PHE A 51 -5.39 5.60 3.62
N VAL A 52 -5.47 5.20 2.35
CA VAL A 52 -4.94 5.95 1.22
C VAL A 52 -6.05 6.79 0.58
N TRP A 53 -5.95 8.11 0.71
CA TRP A 53 -6.90 9.04 0.09
C TRP A 53 -6.93 8.83 -1.44
N LYS A 54 -8.14 8.74 -2.01
CA LYS A 54 -8.35 8.53 -3.47
C LYS A 54 -7.60 7.33 -4.06
N TYR A 55 -7.42 6.24 -3.31
CA TYR A 55 -6.68 5.06 -3.77
C TYR A 55 -7.05 4.59 -5.19
N ALA A 56 -8.36 4.51 -5.50
CA ALA A 56 -8.81 4.02 -6.81
C ALA A 56 -8.31 4.89 -7.98
N GLU A 57 -8.29 6.21 -7.80
CA GLU A 57 -7.77 7.15 -8.80
C GLU A 57 -6.26 6.97 -8.96
N ARG A 58 -5.52 6.91 -7.84
CA ARG A 58 -4.05 6.75 -7.82
C ARG A 58 -3.60 5.40 -8.39
N ALA A 59 -4.32 4.32 -8.10
CA ALA A 59 -4.03 2.98 -8.60
C ALA A 59 -4.54 2.73 -10.03
N SER A 60 -5.29 3.67 -10.63
CA SER A 60 -5.88 3.52 -11.96
C SER A 60 -4.83 3.18 -13.03
N PRO A 61 -3.68 3.88 -13.12
CA PRO A 61 -2.67 3.57 -14.14
C PRO A 61 -2.08 2.17 -14.01
N LEU A 62 -1.96 1.64 -12.79
CA LEU A 62 -1.51 0.27 -12.53
C LEU A 62 -2.60 -0.75 -12.85
N THR A 63 -3.85 -0.42 -12.53
CA THR A 63 -5.01 -1.28 -12.80
C THR A 63 -5.27 -1.43 -14.30
N GLN A 64 -4.95 -0.42 -15.10
CA GLN A 64 -5.02 -0.50 -16.56
C GLN A 64 -4.07 -1.57 -17.13
N LEU A 65 -2.90 -1.77 -16.53
CA LEU A 65 -1.95 -2.82 -16.94
C LEU A 65 -2.48 -4.24 -16.68
N LEU A 66 -3.53 -4.39 -15.88
CA LEU A 66 -4.13 -5.69 -15.57
C LEU A 66 -5.21 -6.12 -16.57
N LYS A 67 -5.60 -5.23 -17.49
CA LYS A 67 -6.64 -5.51 -18.49
C LYS A 67 -6.09 -6.41 -19.59
N LYS A 68 -6.89 -7.39 -20.04
CA LYS A 68 -6.51 -8.44 -20.98
C LYS A 68 -5.99 -7.91 -22.33
N ASP A 69 -6.56 -6.80 -22.81
CA ASP A 69 -6.28 -6.25 -24.15
C ASP A 69 -5.31 -5.05 -24.13
N ILE A 70 -4.62 -4.83 -23.01
CA ILE A 70 -3.64 -3.74 -22.88
C ILE A 70 -2.23 -4.32 -22.97
N PRO A 71 -1.39 -3.87 -23.93
CA PRO A 71 0.00 -4.28 -23.98
C PRO A 71 0.74 -3.78 -22.75
N TRP A 72 1.64 -4.62 -22.21
CA TRP A 72 2.48 -4.23 -21.08
C TRP A 72 3.39 -3.08 -21.47
N LYS A 73 3.18 -1.92 -20.85
CA LYS A 73 4.03 -0.74 -20.99
C LYS A 73 4.18 -0.05 -19.64
N TRP A 74 5.37 -0.12 -19.07
CA TRP A 74 5.72 0.65 -17.89
C TRP A 74 6.32 1.99 -18.33
N GLY A 75 5.55 3.07 -18.17
CA GLY A 75 5.99 4.43 -18.47
C GLY A 75 5.93 5.35 -17.26
N GLU A 76 6.09 6.64 -17.50
CA GLU A 76 6.08 7.67 -16.45
C GLU A 76 4.78 7.67 -15.64
N THR A 77 3.63 7.44 -16.29
CA THR A 77 2.33 7.42 -15.61
C THR A 77 2.24 6.26 -14.61
N GLN A 78 2.76 5.09 -14.97
CA GLN A 78 2.80 3.91 -14.10
C GLN A 78 3.81 4.11 -12.97
N GLN A 79 4.99 4.64 -13.28
CA GLN A 79 6.02 4.94 -12.29
C GLN A 79 5.53 5.94 -11.25
N LYS A 80 4.91 7.04 -11.71
CA LYS A 80 4.35 8.06 -10.82
C LYS A 80 3.24 7.49 -9.93
N ALA A 81 2.36 6.65 -10.48
CA ALA A 81 1.32 5.99 -9.69
C ALA A 81 1.91 5.04 -8.63
N PHE A 82 2.96 4.30 -8.98
CA PHE A 82 3.65 3.39 -8.07
C PHE A 82 4.31 4.14 -6.91
N GLU A 83 5.06 5.21 -7.20
CA GLU A 83 5.72 6.04 -6.20
C GLU A 83 4.71 6.80 -5.31
N ASP A 84 3.66 7.36 -5.92
CA ASP A 84 2.61 8.06 -5.19
C ASP A 84 1.88 7.14 -4.20
N LEU A 85 1.57 5.91 -4.60
CA LEU A 85 0.99 4.91 -3.68
C LEU A 85 1.93 4.57 -2.52
N LYS A 86 3.24 4.42 -2.78
CA LYS A 86 4.24 4.17 -1.72
C LYS A 86 4.33 5.35 -0.76
N LEU A 87 4.33 6.58 -1.26
CA LEU A 87 4.37 7.79 -0.44
C LEU A 87 3.13 7.91 0.45
N GLN A 88 1.93 7.72 -0.12
CA GLN A 88 0.68 7.79 0.64
C GLN A 88 0.59 6.73 1.73
N LEU A 89 1.19 5.54 1.54
CA LEU A 89 1.28 4.53 2.58
C LEU A 89 2.13 5.01 3.76
N VAL A 90 3.28 5.63 3.49
CA VAL A 90 4.14 6.20 4.53
C VAL A 90 3.42 7.31 5.30
N GLU A 91 2.78 8.24 4.60
CA GLU A 91 2.00 9.32 5.22
C GLU A 91 0.84 8.79 6.07
N ALA A 92 0.07 7.83 5.53
CA ALA A 92 -1.02 7.20 6.24
C ALA A 92 -0.54 6.54 7.55
N LEU A 93 0.62 5.88 7.54
CA LEU A 93 1.18 5.29 8.75
C LEU A 93 1.61 6.32 9.78
N VAL A 94 2.21 7.43 9.35
CA VAL A 94 2.56 8.53 10.25
C VAL A 94 1.29 9.07 10.93
N LEU A 95 0.20 9.23 10.17
CA LEU A 95 -1.08 9.71 10.72
C LEU A 95 -1.77 8.70 11.66
N ILE A 96 -1.53 7.40 11.47
CA ILE A 96 -2.08 6.34 12.33
C ILE A 96 -1.18 6.08 13.54
N THR A 97 0.02 6.67 13.62
CA THR A 97 0.83 6.53 14.84
C THR A 97 0.03 7.06 16.04
N PRO A 98 -0.32 6.20 17.01
CA PRO A 98 -1.00 6.67 18.20
C PRO A 98 -0.06 7.65 18.88
N ASN A 99 -0.47 8.91 19.08
CA ASN A 99 0.31 9.81 19.91
C ASN A 99 0.27 9.25 21.33
N TRP A 100 1.44 8.92 21.87
CA TRP A 100 1.58 8.11 23.08
C TRP A 100 2.13 8.87 24.28
N GLU A 101 2.19 10.20 24.20
CA GLU A 101 2.36 11.06 25.39
C GLU A 101 1.27 10.82 26.43
#